data_AF-O14211-F1
#
_entry.id   AF-O14211-F1
#
_cell.length_a   1.000
_cell.length_b   1.000
_cell.length_c   1.000
_cell.angle_alpha   90.00
_cell.angle_beta   90.00
_cell.angle_gamma   90.00
#
_symmetry.space_group_name_H-M   'P 1'
#
loop_
_entity.id
_entity.type
_entity.pdbx_description
1 polymer ?
#
loop_
_entity_poly.entity_id
_entity_poly.type
_entity_poly.pdbx_seq_one_letter_code
_entity_poly.pdbx_strand_id
1 'polypeptide(L)'
;MNIFNYTTLIFRRLSSTFKASNKASIEWKKQNIAVKRKIGGYWNPKKKLPLESMDEIRRLKKEKSSMSCSELAKLYGVSPESIRRILKSSNRPLDDREKSRKEKRWLNSLKSNRDFA
;
A
#
# COMPACT_ATOMS: atom_id res chain seq x y z
N MET A 1 -18.53 -56.02 -10.96
CA MET A 1 -18.62 -54.54 -11.07
C MET A 1 -18.17 -53.90 -9.76
N ASN A 2 -16.89 -53.53 -9.64
CA ASN A 2 -16.27 -53.18 -8.35
C ASN A 2 -16.43 -51.69 -7.99
N ILE A 3 -17.64 -51.29 -7.59
CA ILE A 3 -17.98 -49.91 -7.20
C ILE A 3 -17.31 -49.50 -5.87
N PHE A 4 -16.98 -50.47 -5.00
CA PHE A 4 -16.39 -50.23 -3.67
C PHE A 4 -15.00 -49.59 -3.71
N ASN A 5 -14.20 -49.85 -4.74
CA ASN A 5 -12.86 -49.24 -4.85
C ASN A 5 -12.90 -47.81 -5.43
N TYR A 6 -13.90 -47.47 -6.25
CA TYR A 6 -13.94 -46.13 -6.86
C TYR A 6 -14.41 -45.07 -5.86
N THR A 7 -15.37 -45.40 -4.99
CA THR A 7 -15.88 -44.48 -3.96
C THR A 7 -14.83 -44.14 -2.90
N THR A 8 -14.02 -45.11 -2.48
CA THR A 8 -12.93 -44.87 -1.50
C THR A 8 -11.82 -43.98 -2.07
N LEU A 9 -11.48 -44.15 -3.36
CA LEU A 9 -10.52 -43.28 -4.03
C LEU A 9 -11.02 -41.83 -4.17
N ILE A 10 -12.29 -41.63 -4.53
CA ILE A 10 -12.90 -40.28 -4.58
C ILE A 10 -12.87 -39.61 -3.20
N PHE A 11 -13.23 -40.34 -2.14
CA PHE A 11 -13.26 -39.80 -0.77
C PHE A 11 -11.87 -39.38 -0.28
N ARG A 12 -10.83 -40.19 -0.53
CA ARG A 12 -9.44 -39.84 -0.17
C ARG A 12 -8.93 -38.63 -0.95
N ARG A 13 -9.32 -38.49 -2.23
CA ARG A 13 -8.96 -37.33 -3.05
C ARG A 13 -9.62 -36.05 -2.54
N LEU A 14 -10.93 -36.08 -2.28
CA LEU A 14 -11.71 -34.93 -1.78
C LEU A 14 -11.23 -34.45 -0.40
N SER A 15 -10.90 -35.38 0.52
CA SER A 15 -10.38 -34.99 1.83
C SER A 15 -9.00 -34.32 1.74
N SER A 16 -8.15 -34.77 0.81
CA SER A 16 -6.83 -34.16 0.57
C SER A 16 -6.93 -32.74 -0.01
N THR A 17 -7.84 -32.52 -0.96
CA THR A 17 -8.07 -31.19 -1.55
C THR A 17 -8.76 -30.25 -0.56
N PHE A 18 -9.70 -30.75 0.25
CA PHE A 18 -10.34 -29.98 1.32
C PHE A 18 -9.34 -29.54 2.40
N LYS A 19 -8.43 -30.42 2.83
CA LYS A 19 -7.39 -30.07 3.81
C LYS A 19 -6.42 -29.01 3.27
N ALA A 20 -6.05 -29.11 1.99
CA ALA A 20 -5.19 -28.12 1.34
C ALA A 20 -5.89 -26.77 1.16
N SER A 21 -7.14 -26.75 0.70
CA SER A 21 -7.92 -25.50 0.52
C SER A 21 -8.19 -24.81 1.86
N ASN A 22 -8.54 -25.58 2.90
CA ASN A 22 -8.73 -25.05 4.25
C ASN A 22 -7.42 -24.48 4.81
N LYS A 23 -6.27 -25.13 4.59
CA LYS A 23 -4.97 -24.59 5.01
C LYS A 23 -4.68 -23.23 4.36
N ALA A 24 -4.87 -23.10 3.05
CA ALA A 24 -4.71 -21.81 2.37
C ALA A 24 -5.67 -20.75 2.92
N SER A 25 -6.91 -21.14 3.21
CA SER A 25 -7.92 -20.27 3.84
C SER A 25 -7.49 -19.79 5.24
N ILE A 26 -6.85 -20.67 6.02
CA ILE A 26 -6.35 -20.35 7.35
C ILE A 26 -5.15 -19.40 7.27
N GLU A 27 -4.25 -19.59 6.30
CA GLU A 27 -3.01 -18.82 6.21
C GLU A 27 -3.25 -17.35 5.84
N TRP A 28 -4.14 -17.05 4.87
CA TRP A 28 -4.48 -15.65 4.57
C TRP A 28 -5.19 -14.98 5.74
N LYS A 29 -6.05 -15.71 6.47
CA LYS A 29 -6.74 -15.19 7.65
C LYS A 29 -5.74 -14.87 8.75
N LYS A 30 -4.77 -15.75 8.98
CA LYS A 30 -3.67 -15.54 9.94
C LYS A 30 -2.80 -14.33 9.54
N GLN A 31 -2.44 -14.21 8.27
CA GLN A 31 -1.70 -13.06 7.76
C GLN A 31 -2.49 -11.75 7.94
N ASN A 32 -3.78 -11.74 7.60
CA ASN A 32 -4.63 -10.57 7.76
C ASN A 32 -4.78 -10.15 9.22
N ILE A 33 -4.97 -11.11 10.13
CA ILE A 33 -5.00 -10.85 11.58
C ILE A 33 -3.65 -10.28 12.04
N ALA A 34 -2.53 -10.83 11.59
CA ALA A 34 -1.20 -10.35 11.94
C ALA A 34 -0.96 -8.91 11.45
N VAL A 35 -1.37 -8.58 10.21
CA VAL A 35 -1.27 -7.22 9.66
C VAL A 35 -2.13 -6.24 10.48
N LYS A 36 -3.37 -6.60 10.80
CA LYS A 36 -4.26 -5.76 11.64
C LYS A 36 -3.66 -5.47 13.02
N ARG A 37 -3.08 -6.49 13.67
CA ARG A 37 -2.39 -6.34 14.96
C ARG A 37 -1.18 -5.41 14.88
N LYS A 38 -0.36 -5.52 13.82
CA LYS A 38 0.81 -4.66 13.61
C LYS A 38 0.45 -3.20 13.35
N ILE A 39 -0.68 -2.94 12.71
CA ILE A 39 -1.12 -1.58 12.34
C ILE A 39 -1.91 -0.91 13.48
N GLY A 40 -2.60 -1.66 14.35
CA GLY A 40 -3.30 -1.10 15.52
C GLY A 40 -4.67 -0.48 15.21
N GLY A 41 -5.28 -0.82 14.08
CA GLY A 41 -6.63 -0.37 13.72
C GLY A 41 -6.68 0.33 12.36
N TYR A 42 -6.25 1.59 12.31
CA TYR A 42 -6.26 2.40 11.09
C TYR A 42 -4.85 2.58 10.50
N TRP A 43 -4.75 2.58 9.17
CA TRP A 43 -3.49 2.81 8.47
C TRP A 43 -3.06 4.28 8.57
N ASN A 44 -2.24 4.61 9.57
CA ASN A 44 -1.58 5.90 9.68
C ASN A 44 -0.05 5.74 9.62
N PRO A 45 0.57 5.79 8.43
CA PRO A 45 2.01 5.59 8.31
C PRO A 45 2.76 6.69 9.06
N LYS A 46 3.71 6.29 9.92
CA LYS A 46 4.52 7.20 10.75
C LYS A 46 5.41 8.11 9.91
N LYS A 47 6.03 7.56 8.87
CA LYS A 47 6.86 8.29 7.91
C LYS A 47 6.11 8.41 6.60
N LYS A 48 5.67 9.61 6.26
CA LYS A 48 5.06 9.94 4.97
C LYS A 48 6.09 10.68 4.12
N LEU A 49 6.12 10.39 2.82
CA LEU A 49 6.89 11.21 1.89
C LEU A 49 6.33 12.64 1.92
N PRO A 50 7.20 13.66 1.94
CA PRO A 50 6.79 15.03 1.71
C PRO A 50 6.01 15.16 0.40
N LEU A 51 5.02 16.04 0.36
CA LEU A 51 4.21 16.26 -0.83
C LEU A 51 5.08 16.71 -2.02
N GLU A 52 6.08 17.54 -1.76
CA GLU A 52 7.03 18.02 -2.77
C GLU A 52 7.84 16.88 -3.38
N SER A 53 8.29 15.91 -2.58
CA SER A 53 8.95 14.71 -3.10
C SER A 53 8.03 13.87 -3.97
N MET A 54 6.74 13.79 -3.64
CA MET A 54 5.76 13.10 -4.49
C MET A 54 5.56 13.81 -5.83
N ASP A 55 5.49 15.14 -5.82
CA ASP A 55 5.38 15.96 -7.03
C ASP A 55 6.63 15.85 -7.90
N GLU A 56 7.80 15.82 -7.28
CA GLU A 56 9.07 15.57 -7.95
C GLU A 56 9.12 14.19 -8.61
N ILE A 57 8.70 13.12 -7.93
CA ILE A 57 8.59 11.77 -8.51
C ILE A 57 7.71 11.79 -9.77
N ARG A 58 6.56 12.49 -9.72
CA ARG A 58 5.65 12.60 -10.88
C ARG A 58 6.30 13.36 -12.02
N ARG A 59 6.97 14.48 -11.74
CA ARG A 59 7.69 15.29 -12.73
C ARG A 59 8.82 14.47 -13.37
N LEU A 60 9.65 13.84 -12.56
CA LEU A 60 10.77 13.01 -13.00
C LEU A 60 10.31 11.85 -13.88
N LYS A 61 9.21 11.18 -13.53
CA LYS A 61 8.65 10.10 -14.36
C LYS A 61 8.09 10.62 -15.69
N LYS A 62 7.57 11.84 -15.74
CA LYS A 62 7.12 12.51 -16.97
C LYS A 62 8.30 12.86 -17.87
N GLU A 63 9.40 13.36 -17.30
CA GLU A 63 10.64 13.69 -18.02
C GLU A 63 11.37 12.44 -18.52
N LYS A 64 11.45 11.40 -17.69
CA LYS A 64 12.15 10.14 -17.97
C LYS A 64 11.17 8.97 -17.94
N SER A 65 10.40 8.83 -19.01
CA SER A 65 9.40 7.75 -19.15
C SER A 65 10.00 6.34 -19.09
N SER A 66 11.27 6.18 -19.52
CA SER A 66 12.00 4.91 -19.50
C SER A 66 12.41 4.43 -18.10
N MET A 67 12.50 5.33 -17.11
CA MET A 67 12.95 4.97 -15.77
C MET A 67 11.96 4.05 -15.07
N SER A 68 12.45 2.97 -14.48
CA SER A 68 11.63 1.98 -13.80
C SER A 68 11.16 2.45 -12.42
N CYS A 69 10.04 1.91 -11.94
CA CYS A 69 9.58 2.17 -10.57
C CYS A 69 10.57 1.66 -9.51
N SER A 70 11.40 0.66 -9.86
CA SER A 70 12.42 0.09 -8.98
C SER A 70 13.58 1.06 -8.78
N GLU A 71 14.01 1.75 -9.83
CA GLU A 71 15.06 2.77 -9.75
C GLU A 71 14.60 3.98 -8.95
N LEU A 72 13.39 4.51 -9.22
CA LEU A 72 12.80 5.59 -8.44
C LEU A 72 12.67 5.22 -6.96
N ALA A 73 12.25 3.99 -6.67
CA ALA A 73 12.14 3.48 -5.31
C ALA A 73 13.49 3.52 -4.56
N LYS A 74 14.58 3.13 -5.23
CA LYS A 74 15.93 3.18 -4.65
C LYS A 74 16.37 4.62 -4.36
N LEU A 75 16.11 5.56 -5.28
CA LEU A 75 16.49 6.98 -5.12
C LEU A 75 15.82 7.63 -3.91
N TYR A 76 14.53 7.36 -3.70
CA TYR A 76 13.75 7.94 -2.59
C TYR A 76 13.74 7.08 -1.32
N GLY A 77 14.39 5.91 -1.32
CA GLY A 77 14.39 4.99 -0.19
C GLY A 77 12.99 4.45 0.18
N VAL A 78 12.12 4.26 -0.83
CA VAL A 78 10.74 3.79 -0.64
C VAL A 78 10.47 2.48 -1.39
N SER A 79 9.35 1.81 -1.11
CA SER A 79 9.00 0.61 -1.83
C SER A 79 8.56 0.91 -3.29
N PRO A 80 8.83 0.02 -4.26
CA PRO A 80 8.34 0.17 -5.64
C PRO A 80 6.81 0.31 -5.71
N GLU A 81 6.10 -0.36 -4.80
CA GLU A 81 4.64 -0.25 -4.69
C GLU A 81 4.19 1.15 -4.26
N SER A 82 4.97 1.82 -3.41
CA SER A 82 4.71 3.21 -3.04
C SER A 82 4.80 4.14 -4.26
N ILE A 83 5.84 3.97 -5.09
CA ILE A 83 5.99 4.74 -6.34
C ILE A 83 4.80 4.50 -7.27
N ARG A 84 4.38 3.24 -7.48
CA ARG A 84 3.21 2.90 -8.30
C ARG A 84 1.94 3.59 -7.79
N ARG A 85 1.71 3.61 -6.46
CA ARG A 85 0.57 4.32 -5.86
C ARG A 85 0.64 5.82 -6.05
N ILE A 86 1.83 6.43 -5.95
CA ILE A 86 2.02 7.87 -6.21
C ILE A 86 1.69 8.21 -7.66
N LEU A 87 2.16 7.40 -8.61
CA LEU A 87 1.91 7.59 -10.04
C LEU A 87 0.45 7.30 -10.42
N LYS A 88 -0.20 6.33 -9.75
CA LYS A 88 -1.62 6.02 -9.94
C LYS A 88 -2.52 7.11 -9.36
N SER A 89 -2.09 7.79 -8.30
CA SER A 89 -2.87 8.88 -7.70
C SER A 89 -2.89 10.08 -8.65
N SER A 90 -4.09 10.48 -9.10
CA SER A 90 -4.25 11.58 -10.04
C SER A 90 -3.78 12.91 -9.43
N ASN A 91 -2.91 13.60 -10.15
CA ASN A 91 -2.53 14.99 -9.87
C ASN A 91 -3.65 15.90 -10.33
N ARG A 92 -4.74 15.98 -9.57
CA ARG A 92 -5.77 17.00 -9.82
C ARG A 92 -5.16 18.37 -9.51
N PRO A 93 -5.38 19.41 -10.33
CA PRO A 93 -5.05 20.77 -9.93
C PRO A 93 -5.74 21.04 -8.59
N LEU A 94 -4.97 21.54 -7.62
CA LEU A 94 -5.52 21.89 -6.32
C LEU A 94 -6.55 23.00 -6.53
N ASP A 95 -7.79 22.75 -6.11
CA ASP A 95 -8.80 23.80 -6.00
C ASP A 95 -8.26 24.92 -5.09
N ASP A 96 -8.75 26.15 -5.27
CA ASP A 96 -8.29 27.31 -4.49
C ASP A 96 -8.49 27.06 -2.99
N ARG A 97 -9.54 26.32 -2.62
CA ARG A 97 -9.74 25.84 -1.24
C ARG A 97 -8.59 24.97 -0.74
N GLU A 98 -8.04 24.07 -1.56
CA GLU A 98 -6.92 23.22 -1.16
C GLU A 98 -5.62 24.01 -1.03
N LYS A 99 -5.38 25.00 -1.92
CA LYS A 99 -4.25 25.94 -1.80
C LYS A 99 -4.31 26.72 -0.50
N SER A 100 -5.46 27.33 -0.17
CA SER A 100 -5.64 28.05 1.10
C SER A 100 -5.44 27.14 2.32
N ARG A 101 -5.82 25.86 2.26
CA ARG A 101 -5.56 24.91 3.34
C ARG A 101 -4.07 24.58 3.49
N LYS A 102 -3.31 24.50 2.39
CA LYS A 102 -1.85 24.31 2.41
C LYS A 102 -1.16 25.54 3.03
N GLU A 103 -1.55 26.73 2.59
CA GLU A 103 -1.03 28.01 3.10
C GLU A 103 -1.32 28.18 4.60
N LYS A 104 -2.56 27.92 5.05
CA LYS A 104 -2.93 27.96 6.48
C LYS A 104 -2.08 27.01 7.33
N ARG A 105 -1.78 25.80 6.85
CA ARG A 105 -0.89 24.86 7.57
C ARG A 105 0.53 25.43 7.72
N TRP A 106 1.05 26.05 6.65
CA TRP A 106 2.38 26.66 6.67
C TRP A 106 2.43 27.85 7.64
N LEU A 107 1.45 28.77 7.56
CA LEU A 107 1.35 29.91 8.47
C LEU A 107 1.20 29.48 9.95
N ASN A 108 0.42 28.44 10.23
CA ASN A 108 0.28 27.90 11.57
C ASN A 108 1.60 27.31 12.10
N SER A 109 2.36 26.64 11.23
CA SER A 109 3.69 26.14 11.57
C SER A 109 4.66 27.28 11.89
N LEU A 110 4.58 28.41 11.18
CA LEU A 110 5.40 29.60 11.45
C LEU A 110 5.03 30.27 12.78
N LYS A 111 3.73 30.46 13.06
CA LYS A 111 3.26 31.08 14.32
C LYS A 111 3.68 30.28 15.53
N SER A 112 3.42 28.97 15.50
CA SER A 112 3.78 28.09 16.61
C SER A 112 5.26 28.15 16.93
N ASN A 113 6.14 28.30 15.93
CA ASN A 113 7.58 28.39 16.17
C ASN A 113 8.01 29.75 16.76
N ARG A 114 7.27 30.83 16.49
CA ARG A 114 7.54 32.16 17.05
C ARG A 114 7.14 32.28 18.52
N ASP A 115 6.06 31.63 18.93
CA ASP A 115 5.55 31.73 20.31
C ASP A 115 6.46 31.00 21.32
N PHE A 116 7.39 30.15 20.86
CA PHE A 116 8.37 29.44 21.69
C PHE A 116 9.76 30.10 21.72
N ALA A 117 9.99 31.19 20.98
CA ALA A 117 11.26 31.93 20.95
C ALA A 117 11.18 33.20 21.80
#